data_AF-A0A135VZR8-F1
#
_entry.id   AF-A0A135VZR8-F1
#
_cell.length_a   1.000
_cell.length_b   1.000
_cell.length_c   1.000
_cell.angle_alpha   90.00
_cell.angle_beta   90.00
_cell.angle_gamma   90.00
#
_symmetry.space_group_name_H-M   'P 1'
#
loop_
_entity.id
_entity.type
_entity.pdbx_description
1 polymer ?
#
loop_
_entity_poly.entity_id
_entity_poly.type
_entity_poly.pdbx_seq_one_letter_code
_entity_poly.pdbx_strand_id
1 'polypeptide(L)'
;MQLPRMKITVAGRYSPEEVFGHEIVQSSSGKAIPTCQFFEDGQELILENSFKMPDDFCGWAWRDLTVRLTKFDLIDVNSPGPNVTCVACGDGVRPVIFRLEKLHDCFFLRNTPQKPIGKEVVAGSFSPKDVSCSAGRYPLGL
;
A
#
# COMPACT_ATOMS: atom_id res chain seq x y z
N MET A 1 -2.26 -21.46 -7.94
CA MET A 1 -1.97 -20.02 -8.11
C MET A 1 -1.51 -19.50 -6.76
N GLN A 2 -0.27 -19.02 -6.64
CA GLN A 2 0.11 -18.20 -5.49
C GLN A 2 -0.43 -16.79 -5.77
N LEU A 3 -1.15 -16.21 -4.81
CA LEU A 3 -1.55 -14.80 -4.91
C LEU A 3 -0.28 -13.94 -4.78
N PRO A 4 -0.20 -12.79 -5.46
CA PRO A 4 0.94 -11.90 -5.31
C PRO A 4 0.91 -11.27 -3.91
N ARG A 5 2.10 -11.10 -3.31
CA ARG A 5 2.24 -10.33 -2.07
C ARG A 5 1.98 -8.86 -2.36
N MET A 6 1.24 -8.20 -1.47
CA MET A 6 0.87 -6.80 -1.65
C MET A 6 1.44 -5.98 -0.50
N LYS A 7 2.22 -4.94 -0.82
CA LYS A 7 2.64 -3.93 0.16
C LYS A 7 1.62 -2.80 0.17
N ILE A 8 1.11 -2.47 1.35
CA ILE A 8 0.26 -1.32 1.63
C ILE A 8 1.11 -0.32 2.40
N THR A 9 1.16 0.91 1.91
CA THR A 9 1.83 2.02 2.58
C THR A 9 0.82 3.13 2.81
N VAL A 10 0.74 3.68 4.02
CA VAL A 10 -0.03 4.89 4.28
C VAL A 10 0.76 6.07 3.71
N ALA A 11 0.39 6.54 2.52
CA ALA A 11 1.07 7.63 1.84
C ALA A 11 0.89 8.95 2.58
N GLY A 12 -0.26 9.13 3.24
CA GLY A 12 -0.53 10.28 4.09
C GLY A 12 -1.97 10.33 4.56
N ARG A 13 -2.17 10.97 5.70
CA ARG A 13 -3.46 11.33 6.29
C ARG A 13 -3.58 12.84 6.27
N TYR A 14 -4.76 13.33 5.92
CA TYR A 14 -5.04 14.76 5.85
C TYR A 14 -6.08 15.14 6.89
N SER A 15 -5.93 16.33 7.47
CA SER A 15 -6.96 16.88 8.36
C SER A 15 -8.13 17.42 7.52
N PRO A 16 -9.36 17.46 8.07
CA PRO A 16 -10.47 18.10 7.37
C PRO A 16 -10.18 19.56 7.03
N GLU A 17 -9.49 20.28 7.92
CA GLU A 17 -9.11 21.68 7.69
C GLU A 17 -8.19 21.85 6.48
N GLU A 18 -7.21 20.96 6.31
CA GLU A 18 -6.31 20.98 5.15
C GLU A 18 -7.04 20.68 3.84
N VAL A 19 -8.04 19.79 3.88
CA VAL A 19 -8.78 19.35 2.69
C VAL A 19 -9.86 20.34 2.28
N PHE A 20 -10.60 20.89 3.25
CA PHE A 20 -11.77 21.75 3.01
C PHE A 20 -11.48 23.24 3.20
N GLY A 21 -10.30 23.60 3.72
CA GLY A 21 -9.88 24.99 3.96
C GLY A 21 -10.58 25.66 5.15
N HIS A 22 -11.36 24.91 5.94
CA HIS A 22 -12.03 25.40 7.13
C HIS A 22 -12.28 24.25 8.11
N GLU A 23 -12.48 24.59 9.39
CA GLU A 23 -12.78 23.59 10.43
C GLU A 23 -14.13 22.92 10.17
N ILE A 24 -14.11 21.58 10.11
CA ILE A 24 -15.32 20.78 10.05
C ILE A 24 -15.63 20.24 11.45
N VAL A 25 -16.82 20.57 11.94
CA VAL A 25 -17.33 20.08 13.23
C VAL A 25 -18.29 18.91 13.05
N GLN A 26 -18.23 17.96 13.96
CA GLN A 26 -19.15 16.84 13.98
C GLN A 26 -20.52 17.30 14.48
N SER A 27 -21.57 17.10 13.67
CA SER A 27 -22.92 17.59 13.98
C SER A 27 -23.50 17.07 15.31
N SER A 28 -23.05 15.91 15.78
CA SER A 28 -23.53 15.29 17.03
C SER A 28 -22.85 15.83 18.29
N SER A 29 -21.57 16.21 18.22
CA SER A 29 -20.77 16.59 19.39
C SER A 29 -20.34 18.06 19.39
N GLY A 30 -20.47 18.75 18.25
CA GLY A 30 -19.99 20.11 18.06
C GLY A 30 -18.46 20.24 18.09
N LYS A 31 -17.73 19.13 18.14
CA LYS A 31 -16.26 19.12 18.20
C LYS A 31 -15.66 19.05 16.81
N ALA A 32 -14.49 19.68 16.64
CA ALA A 32 -13.67 19.55 15.45
C ALA A 32 -13.36 18.09 15.17
N ILE A 33 -13.45 17.70 13.90
CA ILE A 33 -13.14 16.33 13.48
C ILE A 33 -11.61 16.22 13.35
N PRO A 34 -10.95 15.34 14.14
CA PRO A 34 -9.50 15.17 14.06
C PRO A 34 -9.10 14.36 12.83
N THR A 35 -7.82 14.39 12.46
CA THR A 35 -7.23 13.46 11.48
C THR A 35 -7.46 12.01 11.89
N CYS A 36 -7.46 11.08 10.91
CA CYS A 36 -7.65 9.65 11.19
C CYS A 36 -6.63 9.12 12.21
N GLN A 37 -7.13 8.49 13.28
CA GLN A 37 -6.33 7.98 14.40
C GLN A 37 -5.96 6.49 14.25
N PHE A 38 -6.53 5.79 13.27
CA PHE A 38 -6.28 4.35 13.04
C PHE A 38 -4.97 4.05 12.32
N PHE A 39 -4.34 5.06 11.74
CA PHE A 39 -3.15 4.91 10.90
C PHE A 39 -2.13 5.99 11.24
N GLU A 40 -0.87 5.71 10.92
CA GLU A 40 0.24 6.67 10.97
C GLU A 40 0.82 6.89 9.57
N ASP A 41 1.36 8.09 9.31
CA ASP A 41 1.94 8.41 8.00
C ASP A 41 3.22 7.62 7.78
N GLY A 42 3.37 7.04 6.59
CA GLY A 42 4.48 6.15 6.26
C GLY A 42 4.36 4.74 6.83
N GLN A 43 3.28 4.40 7.55
CA GLN A 43 3.05 3.04 8.05
C GLN A 43 3.01 2.05 6.89
N GLU A 44 3.78 0.97 6.99
CA GLU A 44 3.87 -0.09 5.99
C GLU A 44 3.31 -1.42 6.52
N LEU A 45 2.58 -2.12 5.66
CA LEU A 45 2.00 -3.42 5.95
C LEU A 45 2.14 -4.33 4.72
N ILE A 46 2.57 -5.57 4.92
CA ILE A 46 2.68 -6.57 3.86
C ILE A 46 1.58 -7.62 4.03
N LEU A 47 0.78 -7.81 2.99
CA LEU A 47 -0.20 -8.88 2.88
C LEU A 47 0.44 -10.10 2.20
N GLU A 48 0.66 -11.15 2.99
CA GLU A 48 1.52 -12.28 2.62
C GLU A 48 0.84 -13.33 1.74
N ASN A 49 -0.48 -13.56 1.81
CA ASN A 49 -1.23 -14.43 0.88
C ASN A 49 -2.72 -14.62 1.19
N SER A 50 -3.31 -13.71 1.97
CA SER A 50 -4.75 -13.68 2.17
C SER A 50 -5.19 -12.23 2.12
N PHE A 51 -6.28 -11.93 1.40
CA PHE A 51 -7.04 -10.70 1.60
C PHE A 51 -7.79 -10.78 2.94
N LYS A 52 -7.09 -11.23 4.00
CA LYS A 52 -7.56 -11.22 5.37
C LYS A 52 -7.16 -9.87 5.94
N MET A 53 -8.11 -9.25 6.62
CA MET A 53 -7.87 -8.02 7.35
C MET A 53 -6.78 -8.27 8.42
N PRO A 54 -5.75 -7.41 8.50
CA PRO A 54 -4.81 -7.43 9.61
C PRO A 54 -5.51 -7.17 10.95
N ASP A 55 -4.93 -7.67 12.02
CA ASP A 55 -5.40 -7.35 13.38
C ASP A 55 -5.24 -5.83 13.63
N ASP A 56 -6.19 -5.25 14.36
CA ASP A 56 -6.27 -3.81 14.67
C ASP A 56 -6.38 -2.87 13.46
N PHE A 57 -6.72 -3.39 12.28
CA PHE A 57 -6.95 -2.57 11.09
C PHE A 57 -8.35 -1.92 11.09
N CYS A 58 -8.46 -0.70 10.57
CA CYS A 58 -9.75 -0.03 10.43
C CYS A 58 -10.66 -0.78 9.44
N GLY A 59 -11.77 -1.35 9.91
CA GLY A 59 -12.69 -2.13 9.07
C GLY A 59 -13.33 -1.33 7.93
N TRP A 60 -13.51 -0.02 8.09
CA TRP A 60 -14.01 0.85 7.02
C TRP A 60 -13.00 0.97 5.89
N ALA A 61 -11.76 1.33 6.22
CA ALA A 61 -10.67 1.40 5.24
C ALA A 61 -10.41 0.03 4.60
N TRP A 62 -10.53 -1.06 5.37
CA TRP A 62 -10.38 -2.42 4.86
C TRP A 62 -11.40 -2.77 3.78
N ARG A 63 -12.67 -2.39 3.97
CA ARG A 63 -13.73 -2.63 2.96
C ARG A 63 -13.37 -2.00 1.63
N ASP A 64 -12.92 -0.75 1.64
CA ASP A 64 -12.57 -0.01 0.42
C ASP A 64 -11.28 -0.57 -0.21
N LEU A 65 -10.28 -0.87 0.62
CA LEU A 65 -9.03 -1.49 0.18
C LEU A 65 -9.27 -2.85 -0.47
N THR A 66 -10.11 -3.72 0.11
CA THR A 66 -10.34 -5.08 -0.41
C THR A 66 -10.93 -5.07 -1.82
N VAL A 67 -11.85 -4.13 -2.10
CA VAL A 67 -12.42 -3.95 -3.44
C VAL A 67 -11.35 -3.52 -4.43
N ARG A 68 -10.48 -2.57 -4.06
CA ARG A 68 -9.40 -2.16 -4.96
C ARG A 68 -8.34 -3.24 -5.09
N LEU A 69 -7.94 -3.91 -4.01
CA LEU A 69 -6.95 -4.97 -4.01
C LEU A 69 -7.36 -6.10 -4.95
N THR A 70 -8.61 -6.56 -4.88
CA THR A 70 -9.16 -7.56 -5.81
C THR A 70 -9.12 -7.07 -7.26
N LYS A 71 -9.58 -5.83 -7.51
CA LYS A 71 -9.56 -5.26 -8.86
C LYS A 71 -8.15 -5.13 -9.39
N PHE A 72 -7.22 -4.63 -8.58
CA PHE A 72 -5.84 -4.39 -8.94
C PHE A 72 -5.09 -5.70 -9.19
N ASP A 73 -5.40 -6.76 -8.44
CA ASP A 73 -4.88 -8.10 -8.67
C ASP A 73 -5.28 -8.62 -10.06
N LEU A 74 -6.56 -8.51 -10.41
CA LEU A 74 -7.13 -9.06 -11.64
C LEU A 74 -6.91 -8.16 -12.88
N ILE A 75 -6.99 -6.85 -12.72
CA ILE A 75 -7.02 -5.86 -13.80
C ILE A 75 -6.23 -4.61 -13.39
N ASP A 76 -5.10 -4.38 -14.04
CA ASP A 76 -4.26 -3.20 -13.82
C ASP A 76 -4.79 -1.98 -14.60
N VAL A 77 -6.00 -1.52 -14.27
CA VAL A 77 -6.63 -0.33 -14.88
C VAL A 77 -6.48 0.90 -13.99
N ASN A 78 -6.03 2.00 -14.61
CA ASN A 78 -5.84 3.32 -14.01
C ASN A 78 -4.83 3.34 -12.85
N SER A 79 -3.68 2.71 -13.06
CA SER A 79 -2.57 2.71 -12.12
C SER A 79 -1.54 3.80 -12.48
N PRO A 80 -1.06 4.60 -11.52
CA PRO A 80 -0.04 5.63 -11.73
C PRO A 80 1.32 5.07 -12.17
N GLY A 81 1.51 3.75 -12.14
CA GLY A 81 2.69 3.08 -12.66
C GLY A 81 2.49 1.57 -12.73
N PRO A 82 3.42 0.82 -13.34
CA PRO A 82 3.33 -0.63 -13.37
C PRO A 82 3.35 -1.15 -11.94
N ASN A 83 2.38 -2.00 -11.58
CA ASN A 83 2.33 -2.65 -10.26
C ASN A 83 2.17 -1.72 -9.06
N VAL A 84 1.75 -0.46 -9.27
CA VAL A 84 1.46 0.50 -8.19
C VAL A 84 0.07 1.10 -8.38
N THR A 85 -0.76 1.13 -7.34
CA THR A 85 -2.01 1.89 -7.35
C THR A 85 -2.23 2.65 -6.05
N CYS A 86 -3.07 3.69 -6.09
CA CYS A 86 -3.40 4.49 -4.92
C CYS A 86 -4.90 4.38 -4.62
N VAL A 87 -5.25 4.36 -3.34
CA VAL A 87 -6.61 4.19 -2.85
C VAL A 87 -6.85 5.13 -1.68
N ALA A 88 -7.99 5.79 -1.65
CA ALA A 88 -8.41 6.58 -0.50
C ALA A 88 -9.36 5.77 0.39
N CYS A 89 -9.33 6.03 1.70
CA CYS A 89 -10.40 5.62 2.62
C CYS A 89 -11.72 6.30 2.23
N GLY A 90 -12.83 5.56 2.26
CA GLY A 90 -14.16 6.05 1.93
C GLY A 90 -14.84 6.93 3.00
N ASP A 91 -14.15 7.28 4.09
CA ASP A 91 -14.67 8.23 5.10
C ASP A 91 -14.91 9.62 4.49
N GLY A 92 -14.03 10.07 3.58
CA GLY A 92 -14.16 11.34 2.86
C GLY A 92 -13.91 12.59 3.72
N VAL A 93 -14.26 12.58 5.00
CA VAL A 93 -14.03 13.69 5.93
C VAL A 93 -12.61 13.67 6.50
N ARG A 94 -12.07 12.48 6.75
CA ARG A 94 -10.69 12.26 7.23
C ARG A 94 -9.94 11.39 6.22
N PRO A 95 -9.60 11.93 5.04
CA PRO A 95 -9.07 11.11 3.97
C PRO A 95 -7.69 10.57 4.35
N VAL A 96 -7.53 9.27 4.13
CA VAL A 96 -6.27 8.56 4.24
C VAL A 96 -5.96 7.98 2.89
N ILE A 97 -4.76 8.24 2.38
CA ILE A 97 -4.32 7.73 1.08
C ILE A 97 -3.37 6.57 1.32
N PHE A 98 -3.70 5.43 0.70
CA PHE A 98 -2.91 4.22 0.70
C PHE A 98 -2.26 4.04 -0.66
N ARG A 99 -0.97 3.74 -0.67
CA ARG A 99 -0.21 3.28 -1.83
C ARG A 99 -0.10 1.77 -1.76
N LEU A 100 -0.52 1.10 -2.82
CA LEU A 100 -0.51 -0.34 -2.98
C LEU A 100 0.54 -0.73 -4.01
N GLU A 101 1.39 -1.69 -3.67
CA GLU A 101 2.46 -2.17 -4.55
C GLU A 101 2.43 -3.71 -4.63
N LYS A 102 2.40 -4.26 -5.84
CA LYS A 102 2.56 -5.71 -6.05
C LYS A 102 4.01 -6.09 -5.88
N LEU A 103 4.33 -6.81 -4.81
CA LEU A 103 5.63 -7.43 -4.64
C LEU A 103 5.70 -8.66 -5.54
N HIS A 104 6.49 -8.54 -6.60
CA HIS A 104 6.82 -9.70 -7.43
C HIS A 104 7.90 -10.48 -6.70
N ASP A 105 7.62 -11.74 -6.39
CA ASP A 105 8.68 -12.66 -5.99
C ASP A 105 9.61 -12.82 -7.18
N CYS A 106 10.74 -12.11 -7.17
CA CYS A 106 11.89 -12.54 -7.95
C CYS A 106 12.27 -13.91 -7.38
N PHE A 107 11.91 -14.97 -8.10
CA PHE A 107 12.09 -16.37 -7.71
C PHE A 107 13.56 -16.73 -7.39
N PHE A 108 14.51 -15.82 -7.63
CA PHE A 108 15.96 -16.01 -7.50
C PHE A 108 16.57 -15.74 -6.12
N LEU A 109 15.87 -15.11 -5.15
CA LEU A 109 16.47 -14.81 -3.84
C LEU A 109 16.22 -15.88 -2.75
N ARG A 110 15.50 -16.96 -3.04
CA ARG A 110 15.30 -18.06 -2.07
C ARG A 110 16.57 -18.86 -1.73
N ASN A 111 17.69 -18.62 -2.43
CA ASN A 111 18.99 -19.27 -2.19
C ASN A 111 20.08 -18.31 -1.70
N THR A 112 19.74 -17.25 -0.97
CA THR A 112 20.75 -16.56 -0.16
C THR A 112 20.61 -17.00 1.29
N PRO A 113 21.61 -17.66 1.90
CA PRO A 113 21.56 -17.96 3.31
C PRO A 113 21.48 -16.64 4.07
N GLN A 114 20.38 -16.44 4.80
CA GLN A 114 20.19 -15.30 5.69
C GLN A 114 21.31 -15.34 6.73
N LYS A 115 22.31 -14.47 6.58
CA LYS A 115 23.35 -14.27 7.60
C LYS A 115 22.67 -13.67 8.84
N PRO A 116 22.85 -14.24 10.04
CA PRO A 116 22.19 -13.75 11.24
C PRO A 116 22.63 -12.31 11.56
N ILE A 117 21.66 -11.52 11.99
CA ILE A 117 21.80 -10.12 12.38
C ILE A 117 22.81 -10.01 13.52
N GLY A 118 23.96 -9.40 13.22
CA GLY A 118 25.04 -9.22 14.19
C GLY A 118 26.22 -8.46 13.58
N LYS A 119 26.11 -7.12 13.62
CA LYS A 119 27.15 -6.09 13.53
C LYS A 119 28.08 -6.06 12.30
N GLU A 120 28.35 -4.81 11.91
CA GLU A 120 29.45 -4.31 11.08
C GLU A 120 29.16 -4.08 9.58
N VAL A 121 29.25 -2.80 9.21
CA VAL A 121 29.13 -2.20 7.89
C VAL A 121 30.43 -2.43 7.14
N VAL A 122 30.38 -2.97 5.91
CA VAL A 122 31.40 -2.69 4.89
C VAL A 122 30.72 -2.54 3.53
N ALA A 123 31.07 -1.45 2.85
CA ALA A 123 30.57 -1.03 1.55
C ALA A 123 30.81 -2.08 0.45
N GLY A 124 29.77 -2.33 -0.33
CA GLY A 124 29.85 -3.03 -1.62
C GLY A 124 28.84 -2.38 -2.56
N SER A 125 29.35 -1.59 -3.50
CA SER A 125 28.59 -0.84 -4.50
C SER A 125 27.67 -1.77 -5.31
N PHE A 126 26.35 -1.58 -5.21
CA PHE A 126 25.38 -2.19 -6.11
C PHE A 126 25.09 -1.23 -7.27
N SER A 127 25.56 -1.59 -8.47
CA SER A 127 25.33 -0.80 -9.68
C SER A 127 23.93 -1.09 -10.24
N PRO A 128 23.11 -0.08 -10.60
CA PRO A 128 21.72 -0.26 -11.05
C PRO A 128 21.52 -0.98 -12.41
N LYS A 129 22.57 -1.53 -13.04
CA LYS A 129 22.52 -1.97 -14.44
C LYS A 129 22.13 -3.44 -14.65
N ASP A 130 22.01 -4.25 -13.60
CA ASP A 130 21.77 -5.69 -13.73
C ASP A 130 20.30 -6.12 -13.48
N VAL A 131 19.38 -5.17 -13.33
CA VAL A 131 17.95 -5.48 -13.17
C VAL A 131 17.24 -5.44 -14.54
N SER A 132 17.42 -6.48 -15.36
CA SER A 132 16.47 -6.75 -16.44
C SER A 132 15.35 -7.64 -15.90
N CYS A 133 14.37 -7.04 -15.24
CA CYS A 133 13.11 -7.72 -14.96
C CYS A 133 12.34 -7.78 -16.29
N SER A 134 12.34 -8.93 -16.96
CA SER A 134 11.61 -9.11 -18.21
C SER A 134 10.13 -8.82 -17.96
N ALA A 135 9.66 -7.70 -18.49
CA ALA A 135 8.25 -7.32 -18.46
C ALA A 135 7.41 -8.49 -19.01
N GLY A 136 6.60 -9.09 -18.14
CA GLY A 136 5.59 -10.04 -18.52
C GLY A 136 4.65 -9.37 -19.52
N ARG A 137 4.80 -9.74 -20.78
CA ARG A 137 3.99 -9.27 -21.90
C ARG A 137 2.60 -9.89 -21.73
N TYR A 138 1.65 -9.19 -21.12
CA TYR A 138 0.24 -9.60 -21.22
C TYR A 138 -0.20 -9.38 -22.68
N PRO A 139 -0.83 -10.36 -23.34
CA PRO A 139 -1.34 -10.16 -24.68
C PRO A 139 -2.49 -9.15 -24.60
N LEU A 140 -2.31 -8.00 -25.25
CA LEU A 140 -3.42 -7.15 -25.67
C LEU A 140 -4.25 -7.97 -26.68
N GLY A 141 -5.27 -8.65 -26.17
CA GLY A 141 -6.29 -9.34 -26.96
C GLY A 141 -7.39 -8.35 -27.33
N LEU A 142 -7.63 -8.28 -28.65
CA LEU A 142 -8.61 -7.48 -29.38
C LEU A 142 -10.05 -7.57 -28.87
#